data_AF-A0A353GTS9-F1
#
_entry.id   AF-A0A353GTS9-F1
#
_cell.length_a   1.000
_cell.length_b   1.000
_cell.length_c   1.000
_cell.angle_alpha   90.00
_cell.angle_beta   90.00
_cell.angle_gamma   90.00
#
_symmetry.space_group_name_H-M   'P 1'
#
loop_
_entity.id
_entity.type
_entity.pdbx_description
1 polymer ?
#
loop_
_entity_poly.entity_id
_entity_poly.type
_entity_poly.pdbx_seq_one_letter_code
_entity_poly.pdbx_strand_id
1 'polypeptide(L)'
;MDKDKIENLFQNVLAKDEILLWVGQSDIRKIFTRLDLFLIPFSILWCGFAIYWEYLALFIMKRQGHDPGLFSPLFGLLFVLMGFYLVVGRFFYKNYQKKNTFYALTNQRIFILPKTAKQTLRTLGIHQISAIHQSIDSAGIGTLIFGKVPMFGSFYGNTGLDFLASQYNNEVMAFYDIPKAEAVYCQINDLQNS
;
A
#
# COMPACT_ATOMS: atom_id res chain seq x y z
N MET A 1 5.32 2.12 18.43
CA MET A 1 6.59 2.85 18.56
C MET A 1 6.28 4.14 19.28
N ASP A 2 7.15 4.61 20.16
CA ASP A 2 6.88 5.81 20.95
C ASP A 2 6.84 7.06 20.06
N LYS A 3 5.96 8.02 20.36
CA LYS A 3 5.72 9.21 19.53
C LYS A 3 7.02 9.99 19.32
N ASP A 4 7.81 10.12 20.39
CA ASP A 4 9.09 10.81 20.43
C ASP A 4 10.13 10.22 19.46
N LYS A 5 10.11 8.90 19.25
CA LYS A 5 11.02 8.27 18.27
C LYS A 5 10.64 8.64 16.84
N ILE A 6 9.36 8.77 16.55
CA ILE A 6 8.91 9.15 15.20
C ILE A 6 9.21 10.63 14.97
N GLU A 7 8.97 11.49 15.96
CA GLU A 7 9.29 12.93 15.87
C GLU A 7 10.77 13.16 15.57
N ASN A 8 11.68 12.46 16.28
CA ASN A 8 13.12 12.53 16.03
C ASN A 8 13.54 12.10 14.60
N LEU A 9 12.80 11.21 13.94
CA LEU A 9 13.06 10.87 12.53
C LEU A 9 12.80 12.04 11.59
N PHE A 10 11.79 12.86 11.90
CA PHE A 10 11.44 14.02 11.09
C PHE A 10 12.29 15.24 11.40
N GLN A 11 12.79 15.41 12.64
CA GLN A 11 13.64 16.55 13.02
C GLN A 11 14.87 16.74 12.10
N ASN A 12 15.46 15.65 11.62
CA ASN A 12 16.61 15.72 10.69
C ASN A 12 16.24 16.14 9.26
N VAL A 13 14.95 16.18 8.94
CA VAL A 13 14.40 16.40 7.59
C VAL A 13 13.66 17.74 7.50
N LEU A 14 13.27 18.32 8.63
CA LEU A 14 12.58 19.59 8.71
C LEU A 14 13.48 20.75 8.26
N ALA A 15 12.88 21.72 7.56
CA ALA A 15 13.53 23.01 7.33
C ALA A 15 13.57 23.84 8.62
N LYS A 16 14.42 24.87 8.63
CA LYS A 16 14.74 25.67 9.83
C LYS A 16 13.53 26.37 10.48
N ASP A 17 12.50 26.67 9.70
CA ASP A 17 11.25 27.33 10.13
C ASP A 17 10.01 26.42 9.95
N GLU A 18 10.24 25.12 9.83
CA GLU A 18 9.19 24.13 9.60
C GLU A 18 8.77 23.49 10.93
N ILE A 19 7.50 23.65 11.29
CA ILE A 19 6.93 23.18 12.55
C ILE A 19 6.14 21.90 12.30
N LEU A 20 6.45 20.88 13.08
CA LEU A 20 5.75 19.60 13.06
C LEU A 20 4.39 19.72 13.77
N LEU A 21 3.30 19.55 13.03
CA LEU A 21 1.93 19.69 13.53
C LEU A 21 1.33 18.34 13.93
N TRP A 22 1.60 17.32 13.13
CA TRP A 22 1.11 15.96 13.40
C TRP A 22 2.09 14.91 12.90
N VAL A 23 2.13 13.78 13.61
CA VAL A 23 2.93 12.61 13.27
C VAL A 23 2.12 11.36 13.54
N GLY A 24 2.21 10.39 12.63
CA GLY A 24 1.57 9.10 12.81
C GLY A 24 2.12 8.01 11.91
N GLN A 25 1.51 6.85 12.03
CA GLN A 25 1.75 5.68 11.20
C GLN A 25 0.40 5.01 10.90
N SER A 26 0.35 4.17 9.88
CA SER A 26 -0.84 3.36 9.59
C SER A 26 -1.23 2.48 10.78
N ASP A 27 -2.53 2.33 11.02
CA ASP A 27 -3.04 1.34 11.96
C ASP A 27 -2.84 -0.07 11.37
N ILE A 28 -2.04 -0.86 12.09
CA ILE A 28 -1.66 -2.23 11.73
C ILE A 28 -2.86 -3.18 11.84
N ARG A 29 -3.85 -2.86 12.67
CA ARG A 29 -5.06 -3.68 12.88
C ARG A 29 -5.94 -3.70 11.63
N LYS A 30 -5.84 -2.69 10.76
CA LYS A 30 -6.63 -2.58 9.53
C LYS A 30 -5.98 -3.38 8.39
N ILE A 31 -6.14 -4.70 8.43
CA ILE A 31 -5.49 -5.60 7.46
C ILE A 31 -6.23 -5.59 6.12
N PHE A 32 -7.56 -5.53 6.15
CA PHE A 32 -8.39 -5.61 4.94
C PHE A 32 -8.79 -4.23 4.41
N THR A 33 -8.81 -4.07 3.09
CA THR A 33 -9.41 -2.94 2.38
C THR A 33 -10.76 -3.33 1.81
N ARG A 34 -11.53 -2.36 1.31
CA ARG A 34 -12.79 -2.62 0.59
C ARG A 34 -12.58 -3.50 -0.65
N LEU A 35 -11.43 -3.38 -1.31
CA LEU A 35 -11.09 -4.17 -2.49
C LEU A 35 -10.84 -5.65 -2.13
N ASP A 36 -10.49 -5.95 -0.89
CA ASP A 36 -10.25 -7.32 -0.45
C ASP A 36 -11.51 -8.18 -0.48
N LEU A 37 -12.71 -7.59 -0.44
CA LEU A 37 -13.97 -8.31 -0.65
C LEU A 37 -14.01 -9.01 -2.01
N PHE A 38 -13.40 -8.41 -3.03
CA PHE A 38 -13.28 -8.98 -4.36
C PHE A 38 -11.95 -9.73 -4.57
N LEU A 39 -10.84 -9.16 -4.08
CA LEU A 39 -9.52 -9.75 -4.29
C LEU A 39 -9.35 -11.11 -3.60
N ILE A 40 -9.89 -11.30 -2.39
CA ILE A 40 -9.77 -12.58 -1.68
C ILE A 40 -10.40 -13.74 -2.45
N PRO A 41 -11.69 -13.71 -2.85
CA PRO A 41 -12.27 -14.81 -3.61
C PRO A 41 -11.58 -15.01 -4.96
N PHE A 42 -11.19 -13.91 -5.64
CA PHE A 42 -10.41 -13.99 -6.86
C PHE A 42 -9.06 -14.70 -6.66
N SER A 43 -8.31 -14.36 -5.61
CA SER A 43 -7.01 -14.97 -5.30
C SER A 43 -7.14 -16.47 -5.02
N ILE A 44 -8.18 -16.88 -4.29
CA ILE A 44 -8.45 -18.29 -3.99
C ILE A 44 -8.78 -19.05 -5.27
N LEU A 45 -9.65 -18.51 -6.12
CA LEU A 45 -10.00 -19.11 -7.40
C LEU A 45 -8.78 -19.22 -8.32
N TRP A 46 -7.97 -18.17 -8.42
CA TRP A 46 -6.72 -18.18 -9.19
C TRP A 46 -5.75 -19.26 -8.70
N CYS A 47 -5.52 -19.31 -7.38
CA CYS A 47 -4.59 -20.28 -6.80
C CYS A 47 -5.08 -21.72 -6.99
N GLY A 48 -6.37 -21.98 -6.74
CA GLY A 48 -6.98 -23.28 -6.97
C GLY A 48 -6.92 -23.69 -8.45
N PHE A 49 -7.22 -22.76 -9.36
CA PHE A 49 -7.12 -22.98 -10.80
C PHE A 49 -5.68 -23.29 -11.22
N ALA A 50 -4.69 -22.54 -10.73
CA ALA A 50 -3.27 -22.78 -11.04
C ALA A 50 -2.80 -24.18 -10.60
N ILE A 51 -3.17 -24.60 -9.38
CA ILE A 51 -2.84 -25.94 -8.86
C ILE A 51 -3.53 -27.03 -9.69
N TYR A 52 -4.82 -26.85 -9.99
CA TYR A 52 -5.59 -27.80 -10.79
C TYR A 52 -5.03 -27.93 -12.21
N TRP A 53 -4.70 -26.80 -12.84
CA TRP A 53 -4.12 -26.77 -14.17
C TRP A 53 -2.78 -27.51 -14.22
N GLU A 54 -1.91 -27.24 -13.25
CA GLU A 54 -0.61 -27.89 -13.16
C GLU A 54 -0.74 -29.41 -12.97
N TYR A 55 -1.65 -29.84 -12.09
CA TYR A 55 -1.95 -31.26 -11.90
C TYR A 55 -2.45 -31.92 -13.20
N LEU A 56 -3.38 -31.27 -13.89
CA LEU A 56 -3.96 -31.80 -15.13
C LEU A 56 -2.92 -31.88 -16.25
N ALA A 57 -2.08 -30.85 -16.40
CA ALA A 57 -1.00 -30.82 -17.37
C ALA A 57 -0.02 -31.98 -17.15
N LEU A 58 0.48 -32.15 -15.93
CA LEU A 58 1.39 -33.25 -15.58
C LEU A 58 0.74 -34.62 -15.78
N PHE A 59 -0.53 -34.77 -15.41
CA PHE A 59 -1.27 -36.03 -15.55
C PHE A 59 -1.48 -36.43 -17.02
N ILE A 60 -1.90 -35.50 -17.87
CA ILE A 60 -2.12 -35.74 -19.30
C ILE A 60 -0.79 -36.04 -19.99
N MET A 61 0.26 -35.27 -19.72
CA MET A 61 1.58 -35.47 -20.33
C MET A 61 2.16 -36.84 -19.97
N LYS A 62 2.06 -37.24 -18.69
CA LYS A 62 2.49 -38.57 -18.24
C LYS A 62 1.75 -39.70 -18.95
N ARG A 63 0.46 -39.51 -19.28
CA ARG A 63 -0.34 -40.52 -20.01
C ARG A 63 -0.02 -40.58 -21.50
N GLN A 64 0.37 -39.48 -22.12
CA GLN A 64 0.65 -39.42 -23.56
C GLN A 64 2.11 -39.78 -23.90
N GLY A 65 2.96 -40.03 -22.90
CA GLY A 65 4.37 -40.36 -23.12
C GLY A 65 5.19 -39.19 -23.69
N HIS A 66 4.65 -37.98 -23.68
CA HIS A 66 5.36 -36.77 -24.08
C HIS A 66 6.19 -36.27 -22.90
N ASP A 67 7.46 -35.97 -23.17
CA ASP A 67 8.32 -35.28 -22.22
C ASP A 67 7.83 -33.81 -22.12
N PRO A 68 7.39 -33.32 -20.94
CA PRO A 68 6.85 -31.96 -20.78
C PRO A 68 7.81 -30.85 -21.21
N GLY A 69 9.11 -31.17 -21.35
CA GLY A 69 10.18 -30.20 -21.30
C GLY A 69 10.17 -29.44 -19.97
N LEU A 70 11.10 -28.51 -19.80
CA LEU A 70 11.16 -27.69 -18.59
C LEU A 70 10.12 -26.56 -18.58
N PHE A 71 9.57 -26.18 -19.74
CA PHE A 71 8.74 -24.98 -19.89
C PHE A 71 7.38 -25.10 -19.20
N SER A 72 6.66 -26.24 -19.34
CA SER A 72 5.33 -26.39 -18.75
C SER A 72 5.34 -26.36 -17.22
N PRO A 73 6.20 -27.14 -16.52
CA PRO A 73 6.20 -27.14 -15.06
C PRO A 73 6.74 -25.85 -14.44
N LEU A 74 7.73 -25.22 -15.09
CA LEU A 74 8.26 -23.93 -14.63
C LEU A 74 7.20 -22.83 -14.72
N PHE A 75 6.42 -22.81 -15.80
CA PHE A 75 5.36 -21.82 -15.98
C PHE A 75 4.23 -22.00 -14.98
N GLY A 76 3.76 -23.22 -14.76
CA GLY A 76 2.72 -23.48 -13.75
C GLY A 76 3.20 -23.21 -12.33
N LEU A 77 4.45 -23.52 -12.01
CA LEU A 77 5.06 -23.17 -10.72
C LEU A 77 5.03 -21.65 -10.48
N LEU A 78 5.35 -20.82 -11.48
CA LEU A 78 5.26 -19.36 -11.36
C LEU A 78 3.81 -18.90 -11.06
N PHE A 79 2.81 -19.51 -11.70
CA PHE A 79 1.39 -19.21 -11.45
C PHE A 79 0.94 -19.60 -10.05
N VAL A 80 1.38 -20.76 -9.55
CA VAL A 80 1.09 -21.21 -8.19
C VAL A 80 1.75 -20.30 -7.16
N LEU A 81 3.02 -19.91 -7.37
CA LEU A 81 3.72 -18.97 -6.51
C LEU A 81 3.04 -17.61 -6.48
N MET A 82 2.59 -17.11 -7.64
CA MET A 82 1.82 -15.87 -7.73
C MET A 82 0.48 -15.99 -6.99
N GLY A 83 -0.25 -17.10 -7.18
CA GLY A 83 -1.48 -17.38 -6.45
C GLY A 83 -1.27 -17.40 -4.93
N PHE A 84 -0.22 -18.07 -4.46
CA PHE A 84 0.12 -18.12 -3.03
C PHE A 84 0.45 -16.73 -2.47
N TYR A 85 1.19 -15.93 -3.23
CA TYR A 85 1.44 -14.53 -2.86
C TYR A 85 0.15 -13.72 -2.76
N LEU A 86 -0.77 -13.86 -3.72
CA LEU A 86 -2.05 -13.17 -3.73
C LEU A 86 -2.98 -13.56 -2.56
N VAL A 87 -2.91 -14.83 -2.11
CA VAL A 87 -3.71 -15.32 -0.98
C VAL A 87 -3.09 -14.94 0.36
N VAL A 88 -1.77 -15.06 0.49
CA VAL A 88 -1.08 -14.96 1.79
C VAL A 88 -0.01 -13.87 1.78
N GLY A 89 0.93 -13.94 0.85
CA GLY A 89 2.13 -13.11 0.82
C GLY A 89 1.86 -11.60 0.83
N ARG A 90 0.83 -11.13 0.10
CA ARG A 90 0.49 -9.70 0.02
C ARG A 90 0.10 -9.11 1.37
N PHE A 91 -0.52 -9.88 2.26
CA PHE A 91 -0.91 -9.39 3.59
C PHE A 91 0.30 -9.20 4.49
N PHE A 92 1.27 -10.12 4.41
CA PHE A 92 2.55 -9.96 5.09
C PHE A 92 3.32 -8.74 4.56
N TYR A 93 3.37 -8.58 3.23
CA TYR A 93 4.01 -7.43 2.61
C TYR A 93 3.33 -6.11 3.00
N LYS A 94 1.99 -6.04 2.93
CA LYS A 94 1.20 -4.90 3.39
C LYS A 94 1.48 -4.56 4.86
N ASN A 95 1.45 -5.55 5.74
CA ASN A 95 1.73 -5.37 7.16
C ASN A 95 3.16 -4.85 7.40
N TYR A 96 4.13 -5.39 6.66
CA TYR A 96 5.52 -4.93 6.71
C TYR A 96 5.63 -3.46 6.27
N GLN A 97 4.97 -3.06 5.20
CA GLN A 97 4.98 -1.67 4.75
C GLN A 97 4.34 -0.74 5.78
N LYS A 98 3.15 -1.08 6.29
CA LYS A 98 2.45 -0.28 7.32
C LYS A 98 3.29 -0.04 8.57
N LYS A 99 4.08 -1.03 8.99
CA LYS A 99 4.99 -0.92 10.15
C LYS A 99 6.20 -0.04 9.89
N ASN A 100 6.56 0.13 8.62
CA ASN A 100 7.76 0.81 8.18
C ASN A 100 7.46 2.07 7.36
N THR A 101 6.27 2.65 7.47
CA THR A 101 5.93 3.93 6.83
C THR A 101 5.37 4.89 7.87
N PHE A 102 6.02 6.04 7.97
CA PHE A 102 5.65 7.12 8.87
C PHE A 102 5.12 8.31 8.08
N TYR A 103 4.15 8.98 8.65
CA TYR A 103 3.50 10.14 8.09
C TYR A 103 3.72 11.33 9.02
N ALA A 104 3.94 12.49 8.43
CA ALA A 104 3.96 13.73 9.18
C ALA A 104 3.28 14.85 8.39
N LEU A 105 2.69 15.77 9.13
CA LEU A 105 2.14 17.03 8.63
C LEU A 105 2.89 18.16 9.31
N THR A 106 3.37 19.11 8.52
CA THR A 106 3.98 20.35 9.00
C THR A 106 3.13 21.55 8.62
N ASN A 107 3.53 22.74 9.02
CA ASN A 107 2.93 23.99 8.57
C ASN A 107 3.17 24.28 7.07
N GLN A 108 4.04 23.55 6.38
CA GLN A 108 4.39 23.83 4.98
C GLN A 108 4.04 22.67 4.02
N ARG A 109 4.16 21.42 4.47
CA ARG A 109 4.06 20.23 3.62
C ARG A 109 3.68 18.97 4.40
N ILE A 110 3.27 17.96 3.66
CA ILE A 110 3.12 16.60 4.17
C ILE A 110 4.35 15.76 3.83
N PHE A 111 4.65 14.80 4.69
CA PHE A 111 5.74 13.85 4.52
C PHE A 111 5.25 12.41 4.57
N ILE A 112 5.84 11.60 3.70
CA ILE A 112 5.79 10.14 3.80
C ILE A 112 7.25 9.68 3.89
N LEU A 113 7.60 9.13 5.05
CA LEU A 113 8.93 8.62 5.36
C LEU A 113 8.88 7.10 5.53
N PRO A 114 9.30 6.34 4.53
CA PRO A 114 9.53 4.92 4.69
C PRO A 114 10.82 4.67 5.49
N LYS A 115 10.76 3.75 6.44
CA LYS A 115 11.93 3.26 7.20
C LYS A 115 12.83 2.32 6.39
N THR A 116 12.40 1.91 5.19
CA THR A 116 13.12 0.92 4.39
C THR A 116 14.17 1.61 3.53
N ALA A 117 15.42 1.15 3.57
CA ALA A 117 16.59 1.75 2.90
C ALA A 117 16.47 1.96 1.39
N LYS A 118 15.49 1.34 0.72
CA LYS A 118 15.26 1.45 -0.73
C LYS A 118 14.24 2.52 -1.14
N GLN A 119 13.51 3.13 -0.21
CA GLN A 119 12.45 4.07 -0.55
C GLN A 119 12.84 5.51 -0.16
N THR A 120 12.57 6.44 -1.06
CA THR A 120 12.90 7.86 -0.90
C THR A 120 11.84 8.56 -0.05
N LEU A 121 12.28 9.58 0.69
CA LEU A 121 11.39 10.54 1.33
C LEU A 121 10.51 11.20 0.27
N ARG A 122 9.19 11.24 0.53
CA ARG A 122 8.24 11.93 -0.34
C ARG A 122 7.63 13.11 0.39
N THR A 123 7.55 14.24 -0.30
CA THR A 123 7.05 15.51 0.25
C THR A 123 6.09 16.17 -0.72
N LEU A 124 4.99 16.72 -0.22
CA LEU A 124 4.05 17.54 -1.00
C LEU A 124 3.73 18.82 -0.25
N GLY A 125 3.95 19.97 -0.89
CA GLY A 125 3.58 21.27 -0.33
C GLY A 125 2.07 21.37 -0.09
N ILE A 126 1.64 21.95 1.02
CA ILE A 126 0.21 22.06 1.37
C ILE A 126 -0.57 22.79 0.28
N HIS A 127 0.00 23.89 -0.27
CA HIS A 127 -0.62 24.65 -1.37
C HIS A 127 -0.53 23.95 -2.73
N GLN A 128 0.23 22.86 -2.87
CA GLN A 128 0.29 22.06 -4.10
C GLN A 128 -0.78 20.95 -4.14
N ILE A 129 -1.43 20.67 -3.01
CA ILE A 129 -2.47 19.65 -2.92
C ILE A 129 -3.73 20.17 -3.63
N SER A 130 -3.98 19.66 -4.84
CA SER A 130 -5.13 20.10 -5.65
C SER A 130 -6.48 19.53 -5.17
N ALA A 131 -6.47 18.33 -4.59
CA ALA A 131 -7.66 17.67 -4.08
C ALA A 131 -7.29 16.67 -2.98
N ILE A 132 -8.18 16.48 -2.01
CA ILE A 132 -8.03 15.49 -0.94
C ILE A 132 -9.23 14.55 -0.99
N HIS A 133 -8.98 13.27 -1.27
CA HIS A 133 -10.00 12.23 -1.19
C HIS A 133 -9.89 11.55 0.17
N GLN A 134 -10.97 11.62 0.95
CA GLN A 134 -11.04 11.00 2.27
C GLN A 134 -11.93 9.76 2.27
N SER A 135 -11.48 8.72 2.98
CA SER A 135 -12.29 7.55 3.30
C SER A 135 -12.06 7.19 4.76
N ILE A 136 -12.99 7.58 5.62
CA ILE A 136 -12.92 7.42 7.08
C ILE A 136 -13.98 6.40 7.51
N ASP A 137 -13.62 5.49 8.42
CA ASP A 137 -14.56 4.56 9.04
C ASP A 137 -15.17 5.12 10.34
N SER A 138 -16.16 4.40 10.89
CA SER A 138 -16.83 4.80 12.14
C SER A 138 -15.92 4.80 13.36
N ALA A 139 -14.74 4.18 13.29
CA ALA A 139 -13.73 4.21 14.35
C ALA A 139 -12.78 5.41 14.23
N GLY A 140 -12.99 6.30 13.25
CA GLY A 140 -12.15 7.46 12.98
C GLY A 140 -10.81 7.12 12.32
N ILE A 141 -10.63 5.88 11.84
CA ILE A 141 -9.46 5.46 11.09
C ILE A 141 -9.73 5.67 9.60
N GLY A 142 -8.88 6.45 8.95
CA GLY A 142 -9.15 6.87 7.59
C GLY A 142 -7.93 6.85 6.68
N THR A 143 -8.20 6.81 5.39
CA THR A 143 -7.19 7.05 4.36
C THR A 143 -7.44 8.43 3.74
N LEU A 144 -6.39 9.26 3.69
CA LEU A 144 -6.38 10.54 3.00
C LEU A 144 -5.49 10.42 1.77
N ILE A 145 -6.03 10.64 0.57
CA ILE A 145 -5.28 10.59 -0.68
C ILE A 145 -5.17 12.00 -1.25
N PHE A 146 -3.95 12.41 -1.57
CA PHE A 146 -3.60 13.74 -2.02
C PHE A 146 -3.37 13.72 -3.53
N GLY A 147 -4.13 14.54 -4.26
CA GLY A 147 -4.04 14.69 -5.71
C GLY A 147 -4.96 13.75 -6.50
N LYS A 148 -4.72 13.68 -7.81
CA LYS A 148 -5.50 12.83 -8.72
C LYS A 148 -5.01 11.40 -8.60
N VAL A 149 -5.91 10.49 -8.27
CA VAL A 149 -5.60 9.05 -8.25
C VAL A 149 -5.85 8.50 -9.65
N PRO A 150 -4.82 8.05 -10.38
CA PRO A 150 -5.04 7.33 -11.63
C PRO A 150 -5.92 6.11 -11.35
N MET A 151 -6.85 5.80 -12.25
CA MET A 151 -7.77 4.68 -12.10
C MET A 151 -7.05 3.40 -11.66
N PHE A 152 -5.94 3.06 -12.33
CA PHE A 152 -5.10 1.90 -11.98
C PHE A 152 -4.43 2.00 -10.59
N GLY A 153 -3.98 3.18 -10.16
CA GLY A 153 -3.39 3.36 -8.83
C GLY A 153 -4.41 3.12 -7.70
N SER A 154 -5.67 3.50 -7.93
CA SER A 154 -6.75 3.30 -6.94
C SER A 154 -7.04 1.82 -6.65
N PHE A 155 -6.80 0.92 -7.61
CA PHE A 155 -7.05 -0.52 -7.46
C PHE A 155 -5.97 -1.26 -6.65
N TYR A 156 -4.76 -0.71 -6.55
CA TYR A 156 -3.64 -1.39 -5.88
C TYR A 156 -3.20 -0.71 -4.58
N GLY A 157 -3.61 0.54 -4.35
CA GLY A 157 -3.27 1.30 -3.15
C GLY A 157 -3.59 0.56 -1.85
N ASN A 158 -2.58 0.37 -0.98
CA ASN A 158 -2.73 -0.25 0.33
C ASN A 158 -3.33 -1.68 0.31
N THR A 159 -3.14 -2.43 -0.78
CA THR A 159 -3.59 -3.84 -0.91
C THR A 159 -2.46 -4.85 -0.69
N GLY A 160 -1.20 -4.38 -0.63
CA GLY A 160 -0.01 -5.24 -0.73
C GLY A 160 0.38 -5.54 -2.18
N LEU A 161 -0.35 -5.03 -3.17
CA LEU A 161 -0.03 -5.09 -4.60
C LEU A 161 0.40 -3.73 -5.16
N ASP A 162 0.63 -2.76 -4.27
CA ASP A 162 1.05 -1.41 -4.60
C ASP A 162 2.33 -1.35 -5.44
N PHE A 163 3.23 -2.34 -5.34
CA PHE A 163 4.40 -2.44 -6.22
C PHE A 163 4.04 -2.60 -7.71
N LEU A 164 2.88 -3.20 -8.04
CA LEU A 164 2.38 -3.28 -9.43
C LEU A 164 1.98 -1.91 -9.96
N ALA A 165 1.57 -1.00 -9.06
CA ALA A 165 1.31 0.39 -9.37
C ALA A 165 2.53 1.29 -9.13
N SER A 166 3.73 0.76 -8.86
CA SER A 166 4.89 1.56 -8.47
C SER A 166 5.27 2.65 -9.47
N GLN A 167 5.08 2.39 -10.77
CA GLN A 167 5.28 3.37 -11.84
C GLN A 167 4.32 4.57 -11.75
N TYR A 168 3.11 4.36 -11.21
CA TYR A 168 2.08 5.39 -10.99
C TYR A 168 2.09 5.95 -9.56
N ASN A 169 2.66 5.22 -8.60
CA ASN A 169 2.70 5.60 -7.18
C ASN A 169 3.60 6.80 -6.89
N ASN A 170 4.46 7.23 -7.82
CA ASN A 170 5.26 8.43 -7.60
C ASN A 170 4.41 9.72 -7.61
N GLU A 171 3.22 9.67 -8.22
CA GLU A 171 2.31 10.82 -8.29
C GLU A 171 1.27 10.82 -7.17
N VAL A 172 0.94 9.65 -6.61
CA VAL A 172 -0.08 9.52 -5.56
C VAL A 172 0.57 9.48 -4.19
N MET A 173 0.38 10.55 -3.41
CA MET A 173 0.69 10.56 -1.98
C MET A 173 -0.58 10.28 -1.19
N ALA A 174 -0.49 9.40 -0.21
CA ALA A 174 -1.61 9.05 0.65
C ALA A 174 -1.15 8.70 2.07
N PHE A 175 -1.94 9.13 3.03
CA PHE A 175 -1.85 8.68 4.42
C PHE A 175 -2.84 7.53 4.58
N TYR A 176 -2.32 6.30 4.62
CA TYR A 176 -3.15 5.10 4.68
C TYR A 176 -3.48 4.72 6.12
N ASP A 177 -4.77 4.50 6.39
CA ASP A 177 -5.31 3.98 7.64
C ASP A 177 -4.78 4.69 8.90
N ILE A 178 -4.70 6.02 8.87
CA ILE A 178 -4.24 6.82 10.00
C ILE A 178 -5.35 6.99 11.04
N PRO A 179 -5.01 6.97 12.35
CA PRO A 179 -5.98 7.24 13.41
C PRO A 179 -6.35 8.73 13.43
N LYS A 180 -7.61 9.03 13.80
CA LYS A 180 -8.15 10.41 13.86
C LYS A 180 -7.97 11.15 12.53
N ALA A 181 -8.24 10.47 11.42
CA ALA A 181 -8.01 11.00 10.08
C ALA A 181 -8.76 12.31 9.81
N GLU A 182 -9.95 12.47 10.39
CA GLU A 182 -10.76 13.69 10.27
C GLU A 182 -10.06 14.91 10.87
N ALA A 183 -9.43 14.78 12.04
CA ALA A 183 -8.69 15.88 12.66
C ALA A 183 -7.49 16.30 11.79
N VAL A 184 -6.79 15.33 11.19
CA VAL A 184 -5.66 15.61 10.28
C VAL A 184 -6.17 16.29 9.00
N TYR A 185 -7.30 15.85 8.46
CA TYR A 185 -7.93 16.49 7.31
C TYR A 185 -8.30 17.95 7.60
N CYS A 186 -8.96 18.23 8.72
CA CYS A 186 -9.29 19.60 9.14
C CYS A 186 -8.03 20.47 9.26
N GLN A 187 -6.97 19.97 9.90
CA GLN A 187 -5.70 20.71 10.00
C GLN A 187 -5.12 21.06 8.63
N ILE A 188 -5.14 20.13 7.67
CA ILE A 188 -4.65 20.41 6.31
C ILE A 188 -5.51 21.48 5.64
N ASN A 189 -6.83 21.38 5.78
CA ASN A 189 -7.76 22.35 5.20
C ASN A 189 -7.59 23.75 5.81
N ASP A 190 -7.37 23.85 7.12
CA ASP A 190 -7.14 25.14 7.79
C ASP A 190 -5.84 25.80 7.30
N LEU A 191 -4.78 25.00 7.10
CA LEU A 191 -3.50 25.48 6.56
C LEU A 191 -3.60 25.91 5.09
N GLN A 192 -4.50 25.32 4.30
CA GLN A 192 -4.72 25.75 2.91
C GLN A 192 -5.44 27.10 2.82
N ASN A 193 -6.21 27.47 3.84
CA ASN A 193 -7.03 28.69 3.88
C ASN A 193 -6.42 29.82 4.72
N SER A 194 -5.26 29.58 5.35
CA SER A 194 -4.50 30.58 6.12
C SER A 194 -3.52 31.34 5.22
#